data_AF-A0A3D0Z599-F1
#
_entry.id   AF-A0A3D0Z599-F1
#
_cell.length_a   1.000
_cell.length_b   1.000
_cell.length_c   1.000
_cell.angle_alpha   90.00
_cell.angle_beta   90.00
_cell.angle_gamma   90.00
#
_symmetry.space_group_name_H-M   'P 1'
#
loop_
_entity.id
_entity.type
_entity.pdbx_description
1 polymer ?
#
loop_
_entity_poly.entity_id
_entity_poly.type
_entity_poly.pdbx_seq_one_letter_code
_entity_poly.pdbx_strand_id
1 'polypeptide(L)'
;MLSCLIAGVGGQGTVLMSRLIGAAAIKKGFEVRGTETIGMAQRGGSVTSHVRMGEKIHSPLIPQGKADTVIAFEPGEAVRVLPFLKPDGVIIVCDRAVPPVMSALSAQNYDAGEMIEYLKKSGHTAVILNGEEIIRRIGGAKAVNVALLGAAAVCGALPFDIKELEQIIKERVPARFLEMNIQALRTGAEMGKGEQNEDDK
;
A
#
# COMPACT_ATOMS: atom_id res chain seq x y z
N MET A 1 2.73 -16.13 -10.15
CA MET A 1 3.64 -14.98 -9.91
C MET A 1 2.76 -13.82 -9.50
N LEU A 2 3.07 -13.16 -8.39
CA LEU A 2 2.31 -12.03 -7.87
C LEU A 2 3.19 -10.79 -7.81
N SER A 3 2.67 -9.64 -8.24
CA SER A 3 3.38 -8.36 -8.27
C SER A 3 2.61 -7.29 -7.50
N CYS A 4 3.23 -6.74 -6.46
CA CYS A 4 2.71 -5.64 -5.66
C CYS A 4 3.54 -4.38 -5.92
N LEU A 5 2.87 -3.30 -6.32
CA LEU A 5 3.46 -1.98 -6.45
C LEU A 5 3.02 -1.12 -5.27
N ILE A 6 3.98 -0.60 -4.53
CA ILE A 6 3.72 0.29 -3.39
C ILE A 6 4.08 1.71 -3.83
N ALA A 7 3.20 2.67 -3.55
CA ALA A 7 3.40 4.07 -3.90
C ALA A 7 3.09 4.99 -2.73
N GLY A 8 3.83 6.09 -2.61
CA GLY A 8 3.58 7.09 -1.59
C GLY A 8 4.69 8.13 -1.56
N VAL A 9 4.74 8.87 -0.47
CA VAL A 9 5.67 9.98 -0.28
C VAL A 9 6.71 9.63 0.79
N GLY A 10 7.94 10.09 0.58
CA GLY A 10 9.07 9.84 1.47
C GLY A 10 8.74 10.18 2.92
N GLY A 11 8.77 9.17 3.79
CA GLY A 11 8.37 9.27 5.20
C GLY A 11 7.15 8.42 5.58
N GLN A 12 6.37 7.93 4.61
CA GLN A 12 5.16 7.14 4.86
C GLN A 12 5.42 5.61 5.03
N GLY A 13 6.68 5.17 4.96
CA GLY A 13 7.04 3.78 5.25
C GLY A 13 6.88 2.79 4.08
N THR A 14 7.08 3.25 2.84
CA THR A 14 7.03 2.41 1.62
C THR A 14 8.07 1.28 1.65
N VAL A 15 9.30 1.59 2.08
CA VAL A 15 10.37 0.61 2.25
C VAL A 15 10.08 -0.39 3.38
N LEU A 16 9.42 0.05 4.47
CA LEU A 16 9.01 -0.88 5.52
C LEU A 16 7.96 -1.85 4.97
N MET A 17 6.97 -1.34 4.25
CA MET A 17 5.94 -2.15 3.60
C MET A 17 6.55 -3.19 2.66
N SER A 18 7.48 -2.79 1.76
CA SER A 18 8.11 -3.71 0.81
C SER A 18 8.84 -4.85 1.52
N ARG A 19 9.53 -4.53 2.63
CA ARG A 19 10.23 -5.51 3.47
C ARG A 19 9.29 -6.46 4.21
N LEU A 20 8.16 -5.97 4.73
CA LEU A 20 7.17 -6.82 5.40
C LEU A 20 6.55 -7.81 4.42
N ILE A 21 6.11 -7.33 3.26
CA ILE A 21 5.55 -8.16 2.18
C ILE A 21 6.60 -9.18 1.70
N GLY A 22 7.84 -8.75 1.46
CA GLY A 22 8.92 -9.64 1.04
C GLY A 22 9.26 -10.70 2.10
N ALA A 23 9.28 -10.33 3.38
CA ALA A 23 9.52 -11.28 4.46
C ALA A 23 8.39 -12.31 4.59
N ALA A 24 7.13 -11.89 4.43
CA ALA A 24 5.98 -12.79 4.41
C ALA A 24 6.05 -13.77 3.22
N ALA A 25 6.40 -13.28 2.03
CA ALA A 25 6.58 -14.11 0.84
C ALA A 25 7.71 -15.14 0.99
N ILE A 26 8.88 -14.72 1.50
CA ILE A 26 10.02 -15.62 1.76
C ILE A 26 9.61 -16.72 2.76
N LYS A 27 8.85 -16.37 3.79
CA LYS A 27 8.36 -17.33 4.79
C LYS A 27 7.41 -18.37 4.19
N LYS A 28 6.70 -18.04 3.12
CA LYS A 28 5.90 -18.98 2.30
C LYS A 28 6.70 -19.79 1.29
N GLY A 29 8.02 -19.59 1.21
CA GLY A 29 8.88 -20.28 0.25
C GLY A 29 8.91 -19.64 -1.14
N PHE A 30 8.40 -18.42 -1.31
CA PHE A 30 8.51 -17.72 -2.59
C PHE A 30 9.91 -17.09 -2.77
N GLU A 31 10.42 -17.11 -4.01
CA GLU A 31 11.44 -16.16 -4.44
C GLU A 31 10.84 -14.75 -4.39
N VAL A 32 11.64 -13.78 -3.94
CA VAL A 32 11.25 -12.37 -3.92
C VAL A 32 12.31 -11.53 -4.61
N ARG A 33 11.88 -10.64 -5.50
CA ARG A 33 12.71 -9.57 -6.06
C ARG A 33 11.99 -8.26 -5.87
N GLY A 34 12.73 -7.24 -5.45
CA GLY A 34 12.18 -5.91 -5.34
C GLY A 34 13.22 -4.85 -5.67
N THR A 35 12.71 -3.67 -5.98
CA THR A 35 13.51 -2.47 -6.20
C THR A 35 12.67 -1.26 -5.81
N GLU A 36 13.32 -0.26 -5.24
CA GLU A 36 12.67 0.98 -4.86
C GLU A 36 13.24 2.15 -5.66
N THR A 37 12.35 3.00 -6.14
CA THR A 37 12.71 4.32 -6.68
C THR A 37 12.38 5.34 -5.61
N ILE A 38 13.40 5.98 -5.07
CA ILE A 38 13.26 7.06 -4.10
C ILE A 38 13.51 8.36 -4.85
N GLY A 39 12.50 9.25 -4.90
CA GLY A 39 12.67 10.57 -5.49
C GLY A 39 13.84 11.33 -4.86
N MET A 40 14.43 12.27 -5.60
CA MET A 40 15.65 12.97 -5.17
C MET A 40 15.52 13.64 -3.79
N ALA A 41 14.30 14.00 -3.41
CA ALA A 41 13.96 14.39 -2.04
C ALA A 41 13.69 13.13 -1.19
N GLN A 42 14.67 12.70 -0.39
CA GLN A 42 14.57 11.56 0.54
C GLN A 42 13.35 11.63 1.49
N ARG A 43 12.84 12.84 1.74
CA ARG A 43 11.56 13.11 2.40
C ARG A 43 10.74 14.05 1.53
N GLY A 44 9.44 13.78 1.40
CA GLY A 44 8.55 14.62 0.59
C GLY A 44 8.67 14.39 -0.92
N GLY A 45 9.53 13.49 -1.40
CA GLY A 45 9.53 13.02 -2.79
C GLY A 45 8.59 11.84 -3.01
N SER A 46 8.17 11.63 -4.26
CA SER A 46 7.51 10.39 -4.70
C SER A 46 8.43 9.20 -4.46
N VAL A 47 7.88 8.12 -3.92
CA VAL A 47 8.57 6.86 -3.67
C VAL A 47 7.73 5.72 -4.18
N THR A 48 8.30 4.88 -5.02
CA THR A 48 7.70 3.64 -5.48
C THR A 48 8.54 2.43 -5.07
N SER A 49 7.89 1.33 -4.71
CA SER A 49 8.55 0.07 -4.38
C SER A 49 7.89 -1.06 -5.14
N HIS A 50 8.66 -1.72 -5.98
CA HIS A 50 8.23 -2.90 -6.72
C HIS A 50 8.55 -4.14 -5.89
N VAL A 51 7.56 -5.00 -5.68
CA VAL A 51 7.75 -6.30 -5.00
C VAL A 51 7.14 -7.38 -5.87
N ARG A 52 7.96 -8.29 -6.38
CA ARG A 52 7.54 -9.46 -7.13
C ARG A 52 7.82 -10.71 -6.29
N MET A 53 6.86 -11.62 -6.23
CA MET A 53 6.95 -12.87 -5.48
C MET A 53 6.41 -14.06 -6.28
N GLY A 54 7.06 -15.21 -6.17
CA GLY A 54 6.67 -16.44 -6.87
C GLY A 54 7.83 -17.41 -6.99
N GLU A 55 7.79 -18.32 -7.98
CA GLU A 55 8.80 -19.39 -8.10
C GLU A 55 10.06 -18.98 -8.88
N LYS A 56 9.92 -18.12 -9.91
CA LYS A 56 11.04 -17.75 -10.79
C LYS A 56 10.91 -16.30 -11.24
N ILE A 57 11.81 -15.44 -10.77
CA ILE A 57 11.73 -14.00 -11.03
C ILE A 57 12.99 -13.50 -11.74
N HIS A 58 12.81 -13.03 -12.97
CA HIS A 58 13.92 -12.58 -13.83
C HIS A 58 14.26 -11.09 -13.71
N SER A 59 13.35 -10.27 -13.19
CA SER A 59 13.53 -8.83 -13.04
C SER A 59 12.73 -8.30 -11.84
N PRO A 60 13.26 -7.34 -11.07
CA PRO A 60 12.55 -6.73 -9.96
C PRO A 60 11.47 -5.73 -10.42
N LEU A 61 11.59 -5.17 -11.63
CA LEU A 61 10.66 -4.15 -12.12
C LEU A 61 9.33 -4.78 -12.55
N ILE A 62 8.23 -4.11 -12.21
CA ILE A 62 6.87 -4.49 -12.63
C ILE A 62 6.57 -3.71 -13.91
N PRO A 63 6.27 -4.37 -15.05
CA PRO A 63 5.84 -3.69 -16.26
C PRO A 63 4.47 -3.03 -16.11
N GLN A 64 4.13 -2.11 -17.01
CA GLN A 64 2.78 -1.54 -17.08
C GLN A 64 1.73 -2.62 -17.34
N GLY A 65 0.56 -2.50 -16.71
CA GLY A 65 -0.53 -3.49 -16.77
C GLY A 65 -0.20 -4.86 -16.17
N LYS A 66 0.79 -4.98 -15.27
CA LYS A 66 1.25 -6.26 -14.70
C LYS A 66 1.29 -6.30 -13.17
N ALA A 67 0.96 -5.22 -12.48
CA ALA A 67 0.79 -5.27 -11.02
C ALA A 67 -0.55 -5.94 -10.70
N ASP A 68 -0.52 -6.97 -9.86
CA ASP A 68 -1.74 -7.58 -9.31
C ASP A 68 -2.37 -6.70 -8.24
N THR A 69 -1.53 -5.95 -7.54
CA THR A 69 -1.95 -5.07 -6.46
C THR A 69 -1.17 -3.76 -6.50
N VAL A 70 -1.88 -2.66 -6.28
CA VAL A 70 -1.27 -1.39 -5.90
C VAL A 70 -1.64 -1.09 -4.45
N ILE A 71 -0.67 -0.69 -3.63
CA ILE A 71 -0.93 -0.13 -2.30
C ILE A 71 -0.37 1.29 -2.28
N ALA A 72 -1.27 2.27 -2.19
CA ALA A 72 -0.92 3.69 -2.26
C ALA A 72 -1.24 4.42 -0.96
N PHE A 73 -0.26 5.16 -0.45
CA PHE A 73 -0.37 5.88 0.82
C PHE A 73 -0.89 7.31 0.67
N GLU A 74 -1.11 7.74 -0.57
CA GLU A 74 -1.47 9.09 -0.97
C GLU A 74 -2.23 9.00 -2.33
N PRO A 75 -3.38 9.69 -2.50
CA PRO A 75 -4.20 9.59 -3.71
C PRO A 75 -3.50 9.94 -5.04
N GLY A 76 -2.67 10.98 -5.08
CA GLY A 76 -1.95 11.41 -6.27
C GLY A 76 -0.92 10.39 -6.73
N GLU A 77 -0.21 9.79 -5.79
CA GLU A 77 0.71 8.69 -6.06
C GLU A 77 -0.03 7.43 -6.52
N ALA A 78 -1.25 7.19 -6.01
CA ALA A 78 -2.12 6.12 -6.49
C ALA A 78 -2.50 6.31 -7.96
N VAL A 79 -2.95 7.52 -8.34
CA VAL A 79 -3.26 7.89 -9.73
C VAL A 79 -2.02 7.76 -10.63
N ARG A 80 -0.87 8.23 -10.16
CA ARG A 80 0.41 8.18 -10.89
C ARG A 80 0.79 6.75 -11.28
N VAL A 81 0.56 5.78 -10.40
CA VAL A 81 0.96 4.38 -10.63
C VAL A 81 -0.16 3.50 -11.17
N LEU A 82 -1.38 4.02 -11.32
CA LEU A 82 -2.52 3.28 -11.85
C LEU A 82 -2.23 2.55 -13.19
N PRO A 83 -1.47 3.12 -14.16
CA PRO A 83 -1.13 2.41 -15.41
C PRO A 83 -0.32 1.11 -15.22
N PHE A 84 0.24 0.87 -14.04
CA PHE A 84 0.90 -0.40 -13.72
C PHE A 84 -0.06 -1.51 -13.34
N LEU A 85 -1.26 -1.17 -12.86
CA LEU A 85 -2.26 -2.13 -12.42
C LEU A 85 -2.81 -2.91 -13.61
N LYS A 86 -2.90 -4.24 -13.45
CA LYS A 86 -3.55 -5.10 -14.44
C LYS A 86 -5.07 -4.83 -14.47
N PRO A 87 -5.80 -5.20 -15.56
CA PRO A 87 -7.24 -4.95 -15.65
C PRO A 87 -8.05 -5.47 -14.45
N ASP A 88 -7.75 -6.69 -13.99
CA ASP A 88 -8.37 -7.37 -12.83
C ASP A 88 -7.62 -7.12 -11.51
N GLY A 89 -6.78 -6.07 -11.45
CA GLY A 89 -5.96 -5.75 -10.29
C GLY A 89 -6.75 -4.98 -9.23
N VAL A 90 -6.27 -5.09 -7.99
CA VAL A 90 -6.86 -4.38 -6.85
C VAL A 90 -5.96 -3.21 -6.43
N ILE A 91 -6.54 -2.04 -6.20
CA ILE A 91 -5.85 -0.89 -5.62
C ILE A 91 -6.37 -0.63 -4.20
N ILE A 92 -5.44 -0.61 -3.25
CA ILE A 92 -5.70 -0.24 -1.85
C ILE A 92 -5.11 1.16 -1.65
N VAL A 93 -5.95 2.14 -1.31
CA VAL A 93 -5.52 3.55 -1.22
C VAL A 93 -5.94 4.19 0.09
N CYS A 94 -5.07 5.01 0.68
CA CYS A 94 -5.43 5.93 1.76
C CYS A 94 -5.92 7.25 1.16
N ASP A 95 -7.07 7.75 1.59
CA ASP A 95 -7.66 9.01 1.11
C ASP A 95 -6.92 10.28 1.59
N ARG A 96 -5.98 10.12 2.52
CA ARG A 96 -5.27 11.23 3.16
C ARG A 96 -4.27 11.89 2.21
N ALA A 97 -4.45 13.19 1.99
CA ALA A 97 -3.53 14.03 1.24
C ALA A 97 -2.19 14.25 1.97
N VAL A 98 -1.12 13.72 1.40
CA VAL A 98 0.27 14.03 1.80
C VAL A 98 1.10 14.26 0.52
N PRO A 99 0.78 15.30 -0.28
CA PRO A 99 1.36 15.45 -1.61
C PRO A 99 2.89 15.62 -1.56
N PRO A 100 3.62 15.15 -2.58
CA PRO A 100 5.04 15.45 -2.72
C PRO A 100 5.31 16.96 -2.68
N VAL A 101 6.45 17.36 -2.11
CA VAL A 101 6.83 18.78 -1.93
C VAL A 101 6.80 19.54 -3.25
N MET A 102 7.28 18.94 -4.34
CA MET A 102 7.25 19.60 -5.66
C MET A 102 5.82 19.82 -6.16
N SER A 103 4.90 18.87 -5.91
CA SER A 103 3.48 19.00 -6.24
C SER A 103 2.79 20.08 -5.40
N ALA A 104 3.13 20.15 -4.10
CA ALA A 104 2.66 21.19 -3.21
C ALA A 104 3.16 22.60 -3.60
N LEU A 105 4.42 22.70 -4.06
CA LEU A 105 5.01 23.95 -4.54
C LEU A 105 4.47 24.40 -5.90
N SER A 106 4.08 23.46 -6.77
CA SER A 106 3.49 23.79 -8.08
C SER A 106 2.05 24.29 -8.02
N ALA A 107 1.37 24.14 -6.87
CA ALA A 107 0.11 24.77 -6.47
C ALA A 107 -0.96 25.00 -7.57
N GLN A 108 -1.06 24.12 -8.56
CA GLN A 108 -2.21 24.05 -9.44
C GLN A 108 -2.98 22.78 -9.10
N ASN A 109 -4.10 22.97 -8.41
CA ASN A 109 -5.22 22.03 -8.31
C ASN A 109 -4.88 20.61 -7.83
N TYR A 110 -4.11 20.47 -6.74
CA TYR A 110 -4.10 19.19 -6.03
C TYR A 110 -5.40 19.04 -5.24
N ASP A 111 -6.24 18.09 -5.63
CA ASP A 111 -7.46 17.71 -4.93
C ASP A 111 -7.49 16.20 -4.73
N ALA A 112 -7.36 15.77 -3.47
CA ALA A 112 -7.39 14.35 -3.10
C ALA A 112 -8.75 13.71 -3.39
N GLY A 113 -9.85 14.46 -3.24
CA GLY A 113 -11.19 13.98 -3.55
C GLY A 113 -11.39 13.70 -5.03
N GLU A 114 -10.92 14.59 -5.92
CA GLU A 114 -10.94 14.34 -7.37
C GLU A 114 -10.12 13.10 -7.75
N MET A 115 -8.97 12.90 -7.11
CA MET A 115 -8.12 11.71 -7.33
C MET A 115 -8.81 10.42 -6.88
N ILE A 116 -9.45 10.43 -5.71
CA ILE A 116 -10.24 9.30 -5.22
C ILE A 116 -11.41 9.01 -6.17
N GLU A 117 -12.14 10.03 -6.63
CA GLU A 117 -13.23 9.86 -7.59
C GLU A 117 -12.76 9.32 -8.95
N TYR A 118 -11.58 9.75 -9.41
CA TYR A 118 -10.95 9.18 -10.60
C TYR A 118 -10.62 7.68 -10.42
N LEU A 119 -10.08 7.29 -9.26
CA LEU A 119 -9.78 5.89 -8.97
C LEU A 119 -11.03 5.02 -8.94
N LYS A 120 -12.13 5.48 -8.33
CA LYS A 120 -13.42 4.77 -8.35
C LYS A 120 -13.96 4.56 -9.78
N LYS A 121 -13.75 5.54 -10.66
CA LYS A 121 -14.20 5.51 -12.06
C LYS A 121 -13.23 4.80 -13.01
N SER A 122 -12.10 4.31 -12.50
CA SER A 122 -11.06 3.70 -13.34
C SER A 122 -11.44 2.34 -13.93
N GLY A 123 -12.47 1.68 -13.39
CA GLY A 123 -12.87 0.33 -13.76
C GLY A 123 -12.10 -0.78 -13.05
N HIS A 124 -11.17 -0.43 -12.15
CA HIS A 124 -10.49 -1.36 -11.25
C HIS A 124 -11.22 -1.50 -9.92
N THR A 125 -10.99 -2.59 -9.19
CA THR A 125 -11.42 -2.72 -7.80
C THR A 125 -10.59 -1.78 -6.92
N ALA A 126 -11.24 -0.75 -6.36
CA ALA A 126 -10.59 0.26 -5.53
C ALA A 126 -11.10 0.21 -4.09
N VAL A 127 -10.24 -0.18 -3.15
CA VAL A 127 -10.53 -0.17 -1.71
C VAL A 127 -9.93 1.09 -1.11
N ILE A 128 -10.79 1.99 -0.65
CA ILE A 128 -10.40 3.30 -0.14
C ILE A 128 -10.51 3.28 1.38
N LEU A 129 -9.39 3.57 2.07
CA LEU A 129 -9.36 3.63 3.51
C LEU A 129 -9.28 5.08 4.00
N ASN A 130 -10.16 5.43 4.93
CA ASN A 130 -10.16 6.71 5.61
C ASN A 130 -8.92 6.84 6.52
N GLY A 131 -7.96 7.65 6.09
CA GLY A 131 -6.68 7.83 6.77
C GLY A 131 -6.80 8.54 8.11
N GLU A 132 -7.72 9.49 8.25
CA GLU A 132 -7.96 10.20 9.51
C GLU A 132 -8.57 9.28 10.58
N GLU A 133 -9.48 8.39 10.18
CA GLU A 133 -10.05 7.38 11.07
C GLU A 133 -9.00 6.36 11.52
N ILE A 134 -8.14 5.90 10.61
CA ILE A 134 -7.00 5.03 10.93
C ILE A 134 -6.11 5.72 11.99
N ILE A 135 -5.74 6.98 11.76
CA ILE A 135 -4.88 7.75 12.66
C ILE A 135 -5.53 7.90 14.03
N ARG A 136 -6.82 8.22 14.08
CA ARG A 136 -7.59 8.37 15.31
C ARG A 136 -7.62 7.08 16.13
N ARG A 137 -7.82 5.93 15.48
CA ARG A 137 -7.86 4.62 16.15
C ARG A 137 -6.50 4.17 16.68
N ILE A 138 -5.43 4.38 15.91
CA ILE A 138 -4.07 3.93 16.25
C ILE A 138 -3.35 4.93 17.17
N GLY A 139 -3.77 6.20 17.17
CA GLY A 139 -3.11 7.29 17.90
C GLY A 139 -1.92 7.91 17.16
N GLY A 140 -1.86 7.77 15.83
CA GLY A 140 -0.82 8.45 15.02
C GLY A 140 -0.65 7.91 13.60
N ALA A 141 0.04 8.70 12.77
CA ALA A 141 0.23 8.40 11.33
C ALA A 141 1.35 7.38 11.02
N LYS A 142 2.17 7.00 12.02
CA LYS A 142 3.38 6.19 11.80
C LYS A 142 3.12 4.76 11.32
N ALA A 143 1.91 4.24 11.50
CA ALA A 143 1.55 2.87 11.16
C ALA A 143 0.39 2.79 10.14
N VAL A 144 0.04 3.89 9.46
CA VAL A 144 -1.00 3.90 8.41
C VAL A 144 -0.65 2.90 7.30
N ASN A 145 0.64 2.81 6.93
CA ASN A 145 1.10 1.79 5.99
C ASN A 145 0.72 0.37 6.43
N VAL A 146 0.89 0.02 7.71
CA VAL A 146 0.53 -1.31 8.21
C VAL A 146 -0.99 -1.52 8.28
N ALA A 147 -1.78 -0.47 8.47
CA ALA A 147 -3.22 -0.58 8.29
C ALA A 147 -3.60 -0.96 6.85
N LEU A 148 -3.02 -0.28 5.85
CA LEU A 148 -3.26 -0.63 4.45
C LEU A 148 -2.80 -2.05 4.10
N LEU A 149 -1.74 -2.56 4.75
CA LEU A 149 -1.32 -3.95 4.62
C LEU A 149 -2.39 -4.93 5.12
N GLY A 150 -3.04 -4.60 6.25
CA GLY A 150 -4.14 -5.38 6.80
C GLY A 150 -5.35 -5.42 5.88
N ALA A 151 -5.70 -4.28 5.28
CA ALA A 151 -6.75 -4.19 4.28
C ALA A 151 -6.43 -5.03 3.03
N ALA A 152 -5.22 -4.90 2.49
CA ALA A 152 -4.77 -5.67 1.33
C ALA A 152 -4.86 -7.19 1.56
N ALA A 153 -4.60 -7.65 2.79
CA ALA A 153 -4.71 -9.06 3.15
C ALA A 153 -6.16 -9.57 3.14
N VAL A 154 -7.09 -8.86 3.81
CA VAL A 154 -8.49 -9.29 3.88
C VAL A 154 -9.23 -9.14 2.56
N CYS A 155 -8.83 -8.18 1.72
CA CYS A 155 -9.40 -8.01 0.39
C CYS A 155 -8.88 -9.04 -0.63
N GLY A 156 -8.01 -9.97 -0.23
CA GLY A 156 -7.43 -10.97 -1.11
C GLY A 156 -6.42 -10.41 -2.12
N ALA A 157 -6.00 -9.15 -1.94
CA ALA A 157 -5.02 -8.51 -2.82
C ALA A 157 -3.60 -9.08 -2.59
N LEU A 158 -3.32 -9.58 -1.38
CA LEU A 158 -2.07 -10.27 -1.06
C LEU A 158 -2.32 -11.71 -0.63
N PRO A 159 -1.36 -12.63 -0.84
CA PRO A 159 -1.52 -14.04 -0.58
C PRO A 159 -1.16 -14.35 0.87
N PHE A 160 -1.54 -13.50 1.82
CA PHE A 160 -1.19 -13.61 3.24
C PHE A 160 -2.43 -13.42 4.10
N ASP A 161 -2.57 -14.23 5.15
CA ASP A 161 -3.56 -13.97 6.18
C ASP A 161 -3.02 -12.99 7.25
N ILE A 162 -3.93 -12.50 8.10
CA ILE A 162 -3.58 -11.55 9.17
C ILE A 162 -2.62 -12.17 10.19
N LYS A 163 -2.73 -13.46 10.51
CA LYS A 163 -1.86 -14.12 11.49
C LYS A 163 -0.43 -14.23 10.97
N GLU A 164 -0.27 -14.54 9.69
CA GLU A 164 1.03 -14.58 9.00
C GLU A 164 1.69 -13.21 9.05
N LEU A 165 0.94 -12.15 8.74
CA LEU A 165 1.45 -10.77 8.79
C LEU A 165 1.76 -10.29 10.21
N GLU A 166 0.93 -10.63 11.21
CA GLU A 166 1.23 -10.35 12.62
C GLU A 166 2.56 -10.99 13.05
N GLN A 167 2.81 -12.23 12.63
CA GLN A 167 4.04 -12.92 12.95
C GLN A 167 5.25 -12.24 12.31
N ILE A 168 5.14 -11.83 11.04
CA ILE A 168 6.21 -11.09 10.36
C ILE A 168 6.47 -9.74 11.04
N ILE A 169 5.43 -9.02 11.46
CA ILE A 169 5.57 -7.76 12.21
C ILE A 169 6.34 -8.00 13.50
N LYS A 170 5.99 -9.03 14.29
CA LYS A 170 6.69 -9.41 15.52
C LYS A 170 8.19 -9.69 15.30
N GLU A 171 8.53 -10.27 14.15
CA GLU A 171 9.91 -10.62 13.79
C GLU A 171 10.72 -9.42 13.22
N ARG A 172 10.06 -8.48 12.54
CA ARG A 172 10.74 -7.45 11.73
C ARG A 172 10.63 -6.03 12.29
N VAL A 173 9.63 -5.75 13.11
CA VAL A 173 9.39 -4.43 13.68
C VAL A 173 9.98 -4.35 15.09
N PRO A 174 10.69 -3.27 15.46
CA PRO A 174 11.24 -3.12 16.81
C PRO A 174 10.17 -3.22 17.91
N ALA A 175 10.51 -3.86 19.03
CA ALA A 175 9.59 -4.14 20.14
C ALA A 175 8.72 -2.95 20.56
N ARG A 176 9.32 -1.75 20.68
CA ARG A 176 8.64 -0.50 21.06
C ARG A 176 7.54 -0.04 20.10
N PHE A 177 7.48 -0.58 18.88
CA PHE A 177 6.48 -0.24 17.88
C PHE A 177 5.51 -1.41 17.59
N LEU A 178 5.69 -2.57 18.23
CA LEU A 178 4.90 -3.76 17.92
C LEU A 178 3.42 -3.57 18.17
N GLU A 179 3.05 -3.10 19.36
CA GLU A 179 1.65 -2.92 19.74
C GLU A 179 0.90 -2.03 18.74
N MET A 180 1.46 -0.86 18.44
CA MET A 180 0.93 0.08 17.44
C MET A 180 0.77 -0.56 16.05
N ASN A 181 1.76 -1.33 15.58
CA ASN A 181 1.70 -1.95 14.25
C ASN A 181 0.72 -3.12 14.19
N ILE A 182 0.61 -3.92 15.25
CA ILE A 182 -0.38 -5.01 15.33
C ILE A 182 -1.80 -4.43 15.40
N GLN A 183 -2.01 -3.38 16.19
CA GLN A 183 -3.27 -2.66 16.22
C GLN A 183 -3.61 -2.08 14.83
N ALA A 184 -2.64 -1.44 14.17
CA ALA A 184 -2.81 -0.90 12.83
C ALA A 184 -3.23 -1.97 11.82
N LEU A 185 -2.54 -3.11 11.80
CA LEU A 185 -2.84 -4.23 10.91
C LEU A 185 -4.30 -4.68 11.09
N ARG A 186 -4.74 -4.84 12.34
CA ARG A 186 -6.11 -5.25 12.67
C ARG A 186 -7.14 -4.19 12.27
N THR A 187 -6.89 -2.92 12.59
CA THR A 187 -7.77 -1.81 12.20
C THR A 187 -7.98 -1.75 10.69
N GLY A 188 -6.91 -1.87 9.91
CA GLY A 188 -7.04 -1.90 8.46
C GLY A 188 -7.74 -3.15 7.93
N ALA A 189 -7.53 -4.31 8.55
CA ALA A 189 -8.23 -5.54 8.23
C ALA A 189 -9.74 -5.48 8.53
N GLU A 190 -10.14 -4.75 9.58
CA GLU A 190 -11.55 -4.49 9.89
C GLU A 190 -12.18 -3.56 8.84
N MET A 191 -11.49 -2.46 8.52
CA MET A 191 -11.98 -1.48 7.55
C MET A 191 -12.09 -2.05 6.14
N GLY A 192 -11.10 -2.83 5.69
CA GLY A 192 -11.11 -3.45 4.35
C GLY A 192 -12.25 -4.44 4.13
N LYS A 193 -12.78 -5.07 5.20
CA LYS A 193 -13.99 -5.90 5.13
C LYS A 193 -15.28 -5.08 5.01
N GLY A 194 -15.29 -3.86 5.54
CA GLY A 194 -16.45 -2.97 5.47
C GLY A 194 -16.73 -2.54 4.03
N GLU A 195 -15.70 -2.11 3.32
CA GLU A 195 -15.76 -1.64 1.92
C GLU A 195 -16.27 -2.73 0.96
N GLN A 196 -15.82 -3.98 1.12
CA GLN A 196 -16.28 -5.10 0.26
C GLN A 196 -17.80 -5.35 0.33
N ASN A 197 -18.46 -4.99 1.44
CA ASN A 197 -19.90 -5.19 1.60
C ASN A 197 -20.74 -4.01 1.08
N GLU A 198 -20.12 -2.86 0.77
CA GLU A 198 -20.80 -1.70 0.20
C GLU A 198 -20.85 -1.76 -1.33
N ASP A 199 -19.83 -2.35 -1.98
CA ASP A 199 -19.80 -2.56 -3.44
C ASP A 199 -20.72 -3.70 -3.93
N ASP A 200 -21.18 -4.58 -3.04
CA ASP A 200 -22.10 -5.70 -3.33
C ASP A 200 -23.61 -5.33 -3.16
N LYS A 201 -23.93 -4.05 -2.92
CA LYS A 201 -25.31 -3.53 -2.76
C LYS A 201 -25.70 -2.55 -3.87
#